data_AF-A0A392NFQ2-F1
#
_entry.id   AF-A0A392NFQ2-F1
#
_cell.length_a   1.000
_cell.length_b   1.000
_cell.length_c   1.000
_cell.angle_alpha   90.00
_cell.angle_beta   90.00
_cell.angle_gamma   90.00
#
_symmetry.space_group_name_H-M   'P 1'
#
loop_
_entity.id
_entity.type
_entity.pdbx_description
1 polymer ?
#
loop_
_entity_poly.entity_id
_entity_poly.type
_entity_poly.pdbx_seq_one_letter_code
_entity_poly.pdbx_strand_id
1 'polypeptide(L)'
;KIPAVAMNDDGKIVLMSDEDGKKQAKEQVNKEKRKLTLKSIPLSLTCILHKSYILADPTAEEESIMETHVTIVLDTHGQLVSLYKPGGPVLAYTSAIQDCVALTRQRVKELKSFLDEANSAMEVE
;
A
#
# COMPACT_ATOMS: atom_id res chain seq x y z
N LYS A 1 -0.25 15.79 0.14
CA LYS A 1 -1.02 16.75 -0.70
C LYS A 1 -0.23 16.98 -1.99
N ILE A 2 -0.87 16.97 -3.15
CA ILE A 2 -0.22 17.22 -4.45
C ILE A 2 -0.07 18.74 -4.63
N PRO A 3 1.11 19.27 -4.95
CA PRO A 3 1.32 20.71 -5.10
C PRO A 3 0.64 21.26 -6.36
N ALA A 4 0.33 22.56 -6.34
CA ALA A 4 -0.15 23.27 -7.51
C ALA A 4 1.00 23.50 -8.49
N VAL A 5 0.76 23.21 -9.77
CA VAL A 5 1.75 23.34 -10.84
C VAL A 5 1.15 24.02 -12.06
N ALA A 6 1.99 24.75 -12.79
CA ALA A 6 1.66 25.38 -14.06
C ALA A 6 2.73 25.05 -15.11
N MET A 7 2.39 25.19 -16.39
CA MET A 7 3.33 25.00 -17.51
C MET A 7 3.75 26.37 -18.05
N ASN A 8 5.06 26.61 -18.14
CA ASN A 8 5.62 27.84 -18.70
C ASN A 8 5.59 27.82 -20.24
N ASP A 9 5.90 28.96 -20.88
CA ASP A 9 5.87 29.08 -22.36
C ASP A 9 6.95 28.23 -23.02
N ASP A 10 8.02 27.93 -22.27
CA ASP A 10 9.08 27.00 -22.67
C ASP A 10 8.69 25.52 -22.48
N GLY A 11 7.44 25.23 -22.12
CA GLY A 11 6.93 23.88 -21.87
C GLY A 11 7.43 23.22 -20.58
N LYS A 12 8.04 23.99 -19.67
CA LYS A 12 8.53 23.50 -18.37
C LYS A 12 7.44 23.54 -17.30
N ILE A 13 7.38 22.50 -16.47
CA ILE A 13 6.49 22.45 -15.30
C ILE A 13 7.14 23.23 -14.15
N VAL A 14 6.42 24.20 -13.59
CA VAL A 14 6.85 24.99 -12.44
C VAL A 14 5.93 24.81 -11.24
N LEU A 15 6.54 24.71 -10.06
CA LEU A 15 5.83 24.72 -8.78
C LEU A 15 5.39 26.15 -8.48
N MET A 16 4.14 26.34 -8.08
CA MET A 16 3.62 27.65 -7.67
C MET A 16 3.63 27.71 -6.13
N SER A 17 4.41 28.61 -5.55
CA SER A 17 4.40 28.89 -4.11
C SER A 17 3.28 29.86 -3.77
N ASP A 18 2.65 29.71 -2.60
CA ASP A 18 1.52 30.54 -2.14
C ASP A 18 1.89 32.03 -1.94
N GLU A 19 3.18 32.39 -1.99
CA GLU A 19 3.71 33.75 -1.75
C GLU A 19 3.72 34.65 -3.00
N ASP A 20 3.66 34.08 -4.22
CA ASP A 20 3.70 34.85 -5.47
C ASP A 20 2.30 35.34 -5.87
N GLY A 21 1.68 36.11 -4.97
CA GLY A 21 0.49 36.88 -5.23
C GLY A 21 0.74 37.93 -6.31
N LYS A 22 0.34 37.61 -7.54
CA LYS A 22 0.19 38.47 -8.74
C LYS A 22 1.31 38.31 -9.78
N LYS A 23 0.85 37.80 -10.93
CA LYS A 23 1.41 37.88 -12.29
C LYS A 23 2.13 36.62 -12.76
N GLN A 24 1.34 35.64 -13.18
CA GLN A 24 1.37 35.20 -14.57
C GLN A 24 0.07 34.48 -14.91
N ALA A 25 -0.67 35.04 -15.87
CA ALA A 25 -1.93 34.52 -16.38
C ALA A 25 -1.67 33.31 -17.30
N LYS A 26 -1.25 32.18 -16.71
CA LYS A 26 -1.27 30.88 -17.36
C LYS A 26 -2.25 30.00 -16.61
N GLU A 27 -3.09 29.29 -17.36
CA GLU A 27 -4.10 28.40 -16.81
C GLU A 27 -3.45 27.45 -15.80
N GLN A 28 -3.76 27.64 -14.52
CA GLN A 28 -3.42 26.68 -13.48
C GLN A 28 -4.03 25.33 -13.87
N VAL A 29 -3.19 24.31 -14.03
CA VAL A 29 -3.65 22.93 -14.22
C VAL A 29 -4.27 22.39 -12.92
N ASN A 30 -3.91 22.98 -11.78
CA ASN A 30 -4.48 22.66 -10.46
C ASN A 30 -4.57 23.92 -9.60
N LYS A 31 -5.77 24.25 -9.11
CA LYS A 31 -6.03 25.48 -8.33
C LYS A 31 -5.65 25.34 -6.84
N GLU A 32 -5.58 24.11 -6.32
CA GLU A 32 -5.37 23.86 -4.88
C GLU A 32 -4.53 22.61 -4.60
N LYS A 33 -4.02 22.52 -3.36
CA LYS A 33 -3.32 21.35 -2.81
C LYS A 33 -4.30 20.16 -2.70
N ARG A 34 -4.44 19.37 -3.77
CA ARG A 34 -5.37 18.23 -3.81
C ARG A 34 -4.85 17.01 -3.03
N LYS A 35 -5.78 16.22 -2.45
CA LYS A 35 -5.48 14.87 -1.94
C LYS A 35 -5.27 13.92 -3.14
N LEU A 36 -4.44 12.89 -2.97
CA LEU A 36 -4.27 11.85 -3.99
C LEU A 36 -5.44 10.87 -3.88
N THR A 37 -6.21 10.73 -4.96
CA THR A 37 -7.29 9.74 -5.02
C THR A 37 -6.71 8.39 -5.37
N LEU A 38 -6.68 7.48 -4.40
CA LEU A 38 -6.31 6.09 -4.61
C LEU A 38 -7.56 5.28 -4.93
N LYS A 39 -7.54 4.54 -6.05
CA LYS A 39 -8.64 3.64 -6.44
C LYS A 39 -8.76 2.43 -5.48
N SER A 40 -7.62 2.00 -4.95
CA SER A 40 -7.47 0.81 -4.13
C SER A 40 -6.25 0.98 -3.23
N ILE A 41 -6.33 0.43 -2.03
CA ILE A 41 -5.23 0.36 -1.06
C ILE A 41 -4.87 -1.12 -0.88
N PRO A 42 -3.87 -1.64 -1.61
CA PRO A 42 -3.43 -3.01 -1.43
C PRO A 42 -2.72 -3.15 -0.08
N LEU A 43 -3.04 -4.21 0.66
CA LEU A 43 -2.40 -4.56 1.92
C LEU A 43 -1.77 -5.94 1.82
N SER A 44 -0.61 -6.09 2.44
CA SER A 44 0.17 -7.32 2.41
C SER A 44 0.22 -8.00 3.77
N LEU A 45 0.30 -9.33 3.76
CA LEU A 45 0.65 -10.13 4.92
C LEU A 45 1.77 -11.09 4.52
N THR A 46 2.80 -11.17 5.35
CA THR A 46 3.85 -12.18 5.23
C THR A 46 3.53 -13.32 6.18
N CYS A 47 3.62 -14.54 5.66
CA CYS A 47 3.44 -15.77 6.43
C CYS A 47 4.64 -16.69 6.25
N ILE A 48 5.09 -17.33 7.32
CA ILE A 48 6.05 -18.44 7.27
C ILE A 48 5.29 -19.75 7.11
N LEU A 49 5.78 -20.59 6.21
CA LEU A 49 5.31 -21.96 6.04
C LEU A 49 6.31 -22.92 6.67
N HIS A 50 5.94 -23.54 7.80
CA HIS A 50 6.78 -24.53 8.48
C HIS A 50 6.02 -25.82 8.70
N LYS A 51 6.39 -26.87 7.95
CA LYS A 51 5.74 -28.20 7.99
C LYS A 51 4.22 -28.06 7.75
N SER A 52 3.41 -28.26 8.78
CA SER A 52 1.95 -28.15 8.75
C SER A 52 1.43 -26.87 9.43
N TYR A 53 2.30 -25.95 9.80
CA TYR A 53 1.96 -24.72 10.49
C TYR A 53 2.19 -23.50 9.60
N ILE A 54 1.28 -22.55 9.72
CA ILE A 54 1.34 -21.24 9.08
C ILE A 54 1.49 -20.21 10.20
N LEU A 55 2.60 -19.49 10.21
CA LEU A 55 2.82 -18.37 11.12
C LEU A 55 2.55 -17.08 10.35
N ALA A 56 1.65 -16.24 10.86
CA ALA A 56 1.34 -14.94 10.26
C ALA A 56 2.14 -13.86 10.98
N ASP A 57 2.69 -12.91 10.21
CA ASP A 57 3.45 -11.77 10.71
C ASP A 57 4.68 -12.18 11.55
N PRO A 58 5.67 -12.82 10.92
CA PRO A 58 6.80 -13.39 11.64
C PRO A 58 7.73 -12.31 12.23
N THR A 59 8.35 -12.61 13.37
CA THR A 59 9.39 -11.74 13.94
C THR A 59 10.73 -11.94 13.23
N ALA A 60 11.68 -11.02 13.47
CA ALA A 60 13.03 -11.13 12.91
C ALA A 60 13.72 -12.44 13.31
N GLU A 61 13.51 -12.94 14.54
CA GLU A 61 14.04 -14.23 14.98
C GLU A 61 13.41 -15.39 14.22
N GLU A 62 12.08 -15.35 13.99
CA GLU A 62 11.36 -16.39 13.26
C GLU A 62 11.79 -16.43 11.78
N GLU A 63 11.92 -15.26 11.15
CA GLU A 63 12.43 -15.13 9.78
C GLU A 63 13.89 -15.61 9.66
N SER A 64 14.73 -15.40 10.67
CA SER A 64 16.12 -15.85 10.65
C SER A 64 16.27 -17.37 10.72
N ILE A 65 15.31 -18.06 11.33
CA ILE A 65 15.35 -19.52 11.50
C ILE A 65 14.68 -20.23 10.31
N MET A 66 13.72 -19.57 9.66
CA MET A 66 12.83 -20.20 8.71
C MET A 66 13.15 -19.81 7.26
N GLU A 67 13.42 -20.82 6.44
CA GLU A 67 13.86 -20.62 5.06
C GLU A 67 12.71 -20.37 4.07
N THR A 68 11.44 -20.56 4.47
CA THR A 68 10.29 -20.41 3.57
C THR A 68 9.24 -19.45 4.12
N HIS A 69 9.10 -18.31 3.46
CA HIS A 69 8.02 -17.36 3.67
C HIS A 69 7.26 -17.12 2.37
N VAL A 70 6.02 -16.65 2.51
CA VAL A 70 5.11 -16.27 1.44
C VAL A 70 4.50 -14.93 1.80
N THR A 71 4.61 -13.96 0.91
CA THR A 71 3.95 -12.66 1.06
C THR A 71 2.79 -12.58 0.09
N ILE A 72 1.62 -12.25 0.61
CA ILE A 72 0.37 -12.17 -0.16
C ILE A 72 -0.11 -10.73 -0.09
N VAL A 73 -0.44 -10.16 -1.25
CA VAL A 73 -0.98 -8.81 -1.36
C VAL A 73 -2.41 -8.90 -1.86
N LEU A 74 -3.34 -8.36 -1.08
CA LEU A 74 -4.76 -8.27 -1.44
C LEU A 74 -5.19 -6.82 -1.61
N ASP A 75 -6.06 -6.58 -2.58
CA ASP A 75 -6.82 -5.35 -2.71
C ASP A 75 -7.85 -5.22 -1.56
N THR A 76 -8.36 -4.02 -1.35
CA THR A 76 -9.56 -3.66 -0.57
C THR A 76 -10.81 -4.50 -0.87
N HIS A 77 -10.95 -5.00 -2.10
CA HIS A 77 -12.02 -5.95 -2.48
C HIS A 77 -11.67 -7.42 -2.14
N GLY A 78 -10.50 -7.65 -1.56
CA GLY A 78 -9.94 -8.96 -1.24
C GLY A 78 -9.57 -9.77 -2.49
N GLN A 79 -9.25 -9.09 -3.59
CA GLN A 79 -8.72 -9.71 -4.81
C GLN A 79 -7.20 -9.85 -4.67
N LEU A 80 -6.65 -10.96 -5.17
CA LEU A 80 -5.21 -11.18 -5.15
C LEU A 80 -4.53 -10.24 -6.15
N VAL A 81 -3.60 -9.42 -5.64
CA VAL A 81 -2.79 -8.49 -6.45
C VAL A 81 -1.44 -9.10 -6.76
N SER A 82 -0.78 -9.67 -5.75
CA SER A 82 0.53 -10.29 -5.89
C SER A 82 0.71 -11.41 -4.88
N LEU A 83 1.47 -12.42 -5.28
CA LEU A 83 1.92 -13.51 -4.43
C LEU A 83 3.42 -13.65 -4.63
N TYR A 84 4.17 -13.55 -3.54
CA TYR A 84 5.63 -13.63 -3.55
C TYR A 84 6.09 -14.81 -2.71
N LYS A 85 6.87 -15.70 -3.34
CA LYS A 85 7.55 -16.82 -2.69
C LYS A 85 8.98 -16.86 -3.21
N PRO A 86 9.99 -16.44 -2.42
CA PRO A 86 11.40 -16.34 -2.87
C PRO A 86 12.14 -17.68 -3.06
N GLY A 87 11.42 -18.78 -3.31
CA GLY A 87 11.99 -20.13 -3.28
C GLY A 87 11.95 -20.74 -1.87
N GLY A 88 12.89 -21.63 -1.57
CA GLY A 88 12.97 -22.33 -0.28
C GLY A 88 12.55 -23.81 -0.33
N PRO A 89 12.92 -24.61 0.69
CA PRO A 89 12.74 -26.06 0.70
C PRO A 89 11.29 -26.51 0.86
N VAL A 90 10.42 -25.68 1.44
CA VAL A 90 9.02 -26.04 1.68
C VAL A 90 8.19 -25.78 0.42
N LEU A 91 7.56 -26.85 -0.08
CA LEU A 91 6.56 -26.79 -1.14
C LEU A 91 5.33 -26.05 -0.62
N ALA A 92 5.00 -24.93 -1.27
CA ALA A 92 3.76 -24.22 -0.98
C ALA A 92 2.61 -24.93 -1.71
N TYR A 93 1.98 -25.89 -1.02
CA TYR A 93 0.77 -26.54 -1.53
C TYR A 93 -0.34 -25.51 -1.73
N THR A 94 -1.22 -25.77 -2.70
CA THR A 94 -2.35 -24.89 -3.01
C THR A 94 -3.25 -24.66 -1.80
N SER A 95 -3.45 -25.66 -0.94
CA SER A 95 -4.21 -25.54 0.32
C SER A 95 -3.57 -24.54 1.28
N ALA A 96 -2.26 -24.66 1.52
CA ALA A 96 -1.55 -23.73 2.41
C ALA A 96 -1.59 -22.29 1.88
N ILE A 97 -1.52 -22.10 0.56
CA ILE A 97 -1.68 -20.78 -0.05
C ILE A 97 -3.10 -20.25 0.15
N GLN A 98 -4.12 -21.09 -0.03
CA GLN A 98 -5.52 -20.70 0.19
C GLN A 98 -5.77 -20.28 1.65
N ASP A 99 -5.20 -21.01 2.62
CA ASP A 99 -5.28 -20.66 4.03
C ASP A 99 -4.57 -19.34 4.32
N CYS A 100 -3.38 -19.13 3.75
CA CYS A 100 -2.68 -17.84 3.85
C CYS A 100 -3.49 -16.69 3.25
N VAL A 101 -4.15 -16.91 2.10
CA VAL A 101 -5.04 -15.91 1.49
C VAL A 101 -6.24 -15.61 2.39
N ALA A 102 -6.83 -16.62 3.02
CA ALA A 102 -7.94 -16.45 3.96
C ALA A 102 -7.52 -15.62 5.19
N LEU A 103 -6.35 -15.94 5.77
CA LEU A 103 -5.75 -15.16 6.87
C LEU A 103 -5.47 -13.72 6.45
N THR A 104 -4.88 -13.52 5.27
CA THR A 104 -4.59 -12.19 4.73
C THR A 104 -5.87 -11.38 4.56
N ARG A 105 -6.96 -12.00 4.09
CA ARG A 105 -8.27 -11.34 3.91
C ARG A 105 -8.84 -10.84 5.24
N GLN A 106 -8.74 -11.64 6.30
CA GLN A 106 -9.16 -11.21 7.63
C GLN A 106 -8.32 -10.03 8.10
N ARG A 107 -7.00 -10.11 7.95
CA ARG A 107 -6.08 -9.05 8.39
C ARG A 107 -6.26 -7.75 7.63
N VAL A 108 -6.48 -7.82 6.31
CA VAL A 108 -6.77 -6.64 5.45
C VAL A 108 -8.01 -5.90 5.94
N LYS A 109 -9.04 -6.62 6.40
CA LYS A 109 -10.27 -6.00 6.92
C LYS A 109 -10.01 -5.21 8.21
N GLU A 110 -9.22 -5.76 9.13
CA GLU A 110 -8.83 -5.11 10.39
C GLU A 110 -7.93 -3.89 10.14
N LEU A 111 -6.88 -4.07 9.34
CA LEU A 111 -5.93 -3.00 9.01
C LEU A 111 -6.62 -1.84 8.27
N LYS A 112 -7.58 -2.15 7.41
CA LYS A 112 -8.39 -1.12 6.76
C LYS A 112 -9.18 -0.29 7.78
N SER A 113 -9.82 -0.92 8.77
CA SER A 113 -10.53 -0.17 9.80
C SER A 113 -9.61 0.75 10.60
N PHE A 114 -8.41 0.27 10.97
CA PHE A 114 -7.44 1.10 11.69
C PHE A 114 -6.90 2.25 10.82
N LEU A 115 -6.68 2.00 9.53
CA LEU A 115 -6.23 3.03 8.61
C LEU A 115 -7.32 4.10 8.40
N ASP A 116 -8.58 3.69 8.27
CA ASP A 116 -9.71 4.61 8.11
C ASP A 116 -9.92 5.47 9.38
N GLU A 117 -9.76 4.87 10.56
CA GLU A 117 -9.79 5.56 11.86
C GLU A 117 -8.63 6.56 11.99
N ALA A 118 -7.40 6.12 11.71
CA ALA A 118 -6.22 6.97 11.77
C ALA A 118 -6.29 8.14 10.77
N ASN A 119 -6.78 7.89 9.55
CA ASN A 119 -6.97 8.94 8.56
C ASN A 119 -7.99 9.97 9.00
N SER A 120 -9.10 9.53 9.63
CA SER A 120 -10.14 10.44 10.15
C SER A 120 -9.62 11.31 11.30
N ALA A 121 -8.78 10.75 12.18
CA ALA A 121 -8.17 11.49 13.28
C ALA A 121 -7.13 12.53 12.80
N MET A 122 -6.52 12.32 11.62
CA MET A 122 -5.53 13.23 11.04
C MET A 122 -6.13 14.31 10.12
N GLU A 123 -7.44 14.35 9.91
CA GLU A 123 -8.10 15.47 9.24
C GLU A 123 -8.16 16.69 10.17
N VAL A 124 -7.03 17.39 10.28
CA VAL A 124 -6.96 18.76 10.84
C VAL A 124 -7.21 19.74 9.69
N GLU A 125 -8.18 20.64 9.88
CA GLU A 125 -8.60 21.70 8.95
C GLU A 125 -7.42 22.46 8.29
#